data_AF-A0A4D9ERG6-F1
#
_entry.id   AF-A0A4D9ERG6-F1
#
_cell.length_a   1.000
_cell.length_b   1.000
_cell.length_c   1.000
_cell.angle_alpha   90.00
_cell.angle_beta   90.00
_cell.angle_gamma   90.00
#
_symmetry.space_group_name_H-M   'P 1'
#
loop_
_entity.id
_entity.type
_entity.pdbx_description
1 polymer ?
#
loop_
_entity_poly.entity_id
_entity_poly.type
_entity_poly.pdbx_seq_one_letter_code
_entity_poly.pdbx_strand_id
1 'polypeptide(L)'
;MLLQSSEGAGSKSLCRRVDFHVDFDGIGWGSWIVYPKKYNAFCCEGECPTPLEEEFQPTNNAYMQCILVARNKKGETRNQLVLYGLPAIPCRPLFENHCS
;
A
#
# COMPACT_ATOMS: atom_id res chain seq x y z
N MET A 1 3.40 18.97 11.94
CA MET A 1 3.61 17.80 11.06
C MET A 1 2.30 17.53 10.35
N LEU A 2 2.00 18.27 9.27
CA LEU A 2 0.79 18.04 8.48
C LEU A 2 1.22 17.42 7.15
N LEU A 3 1.28 16.09 7.14
CA LEU A 3 1.16 15.32 5.91
C LEU A 3 -0.34 15.29 5.62
N GLN A 4 -0.79 16.06 4.64
CA GLN A 4 -2.18 16.06 4.21
C GLN A 4 -2.33 14.95 3.17
N SER A 5 -2.82 13.78 3.59
CA SER A 5 -3.49 12.90 2.64
C SER A 5 -4.81 13.56 2.26
N SER A 6 -5.19 13.51 0.98
CA SER A 6 -6.61 13.73 0.67
C SER A 6 -7.38 12.64 1.42
N GLU A 7 -8.45 12.99 2.14
CA GLU A 7 -9.31 12.02 2.84
C GLU A 7 -9.92 11.03 1.84
N GLY A 8 -9.18 9.97 1.53
CA GLY A 8 -9.65 8.71 0.98
C GLY A 8 -10.22 7.88 2.11
N ALA A 9 -11.26 8.39 2.75
CA ALA A 9 -11.91 7.78 3.89
C ALA A 9 -12.22 6.28 3.65
N GLY A 10 -11.58 5.41 4.44
CA GLY A 10 -12.26 4.44 5.30
C GLY A 10 -13.30 3.50 4.68
N SER A 11 -13.22 3.23 3.38
CA SER A 11 -13.98 2.17 2.73
C SER A 11 -12.97 1.19 2.13
N LYS A 12 -13.32 -0.10 2.08
CA LYS A 12 -12.51 -1.19 1.52
C LYS A 12 -12.34 -1.03 0.00
N SER A 13 -11.77 0.09 -0.45
CA SER A 13 -11.50 0.34 -1.86
C SER A 13 -10.29 -0.49 -2.29
N LEU A 14 -10.31 -0.93 -3.54
CA LEU A 14 -9.16 -1.57 -4.16
C LEU A 14 -7.95 -0.65 -4.09
N CYS A 15 -6.78 -1.28 -4.02
CA CYS A 15 -5.48 -0.64 -4.05
C CYS A 15 -5.41 0.42 -5.15
N ARG A 16 -5.11 1.68 -4.80
CA ARG A 16 -4.96 2.75 -5.77
C ARG A 16 -3.95 3.80 -5.33
N ARG A 17 -3.41 4.54 -6.30
CA ARG A 17 -2.63 5.74 -6.06
C ARG A 17 -3.53 6.90 -5.61
N VAL A 18 -3.21 7.52 -4.48
CA VAL A 18 -3.89 8.68 -3.91
C VAL A 18 -2.93 9.87 -3.78
N ASP A 19 -3.47 11.08 -3.75
CA ASP A 19 -2.68 12.30 -3.58
C ASP A 19 -2.13 12.40 -2.15
N PHE A 20 -0.83 12.69 -2.07
CA PHE A 20 -0.13 12.82 -0.81
C PHE A 20 0.85 13.97 -0.86
N HIS A 21 0.46 15.09 -0.25
CA HIS A 21 1.25 16.30 -0.29
C HIS A 21 2.23 16.35 0.88
N VAL A 22 3.52 16.43 0.54
CA VAL A 22 4.63 16.62 1.48
C VAL A 22 4.98 18.09 1.51
N ASP A 23 4.97 18.67 2.70
CA ASP A 23 5.48 20.02 2.98
C ASP A 23 6.91 19.91 3.55
N PHE A 24 7.90 20.41 2.81
CA PHE A 24 9.31 20.29 3.18
C PHE A 24 9.65 21.13 4.41
N ASP A 25 8.99 22.27 4.62
CA ASP A 25 9.18 23.06 5.83
C ASP A 25 8.54 22.32 7.03
N GLY A 26 7.40 21.66 6.80
CA GLY A 26 6.69 20.87 7.80
C GLY A 26 7.42 19.61 8.30
N ILE A 27 8.33 19.04 7.52
CA ILE A 27 9.20 17.90 7.90
C ILE A 27 10.62 18.33 8.31
N GLY A 28 10.91 19.64 8.34
CA GLY A 28 12.21 20.17 8.73
C GLY A 28 13.28 20.13 7.63
N TRP A 29 12.90 19.89 6.37
CA TRP A 29 13.79 19.92 5.21
C TRP A 29 13.80 21.26 4.48
N GLY A 30 13.06 22.24 5.00
CA GLY A 30 12.90 23.56 4.42
C GLY A 30 14.20 24.34 4.17
N SER A 31 15.23 24.13 4.99
CA SER A 31 16.54 24.77 4.81
C SER A 31 17.41 24.09 3.75
N TRP A 32 17.19 22.80 3.49
CA TRP A 32 17.93 22.05 2.48
C TRP A 32 17.26 22.16 1.10
N ILE A 33 15.94 22.17 1.05
CA ILE A 33 15.15 22.24 -0.20
C ILE A 33 14.61 23.65 -0.39
N VAL A 34 15.20 24.35 -1.37
CA VAL A 34 14.89 25.76 -1.68
C VAL A 34 13.55 25.86 -2.42
N TYR A 35 13.31 25.02 -3.44
CA TYR A 35 12.06 24.97 -4.20
C TYR A 35 11.91 23.61 -4.91
N PRO A 36 10.68 23.07 -5.07
CA PRO A 36 9.40 23.54 -4.53
C PRO A 36 9.29 23.28 -3.03
N LYS A 37 8.44 24.04 -2.31
CA LYS A 37 8.20 23.86 -0.87
C LYS A 37 7.17 22.78 -0.53
N LYS A 38 6.30 22.46 -1.50
CA LYS A 38 5.34 21.37 -1.42
C LYS A 38 5.48 20.48 -2.64
N TYR A 39 5.36 19.17 -2.44
CA TYR A 39 5.45 18.17 -3.50
C TYR A 39 4.38 17.10 -3.30
N ASN A 40 3.66 16.74 -4.37
CA ASN A 40 2.76 15.58 -4.34
C ASN A 40 3.60 14.32 -4.56
N ALA A 41 3.90 13.61 -3.48
CA ALA A 41 4.66 12.37 -3.54
C ALA A 41 3.81 11.18 -3.96
N PHE A 42 2.48 11.34 -3.92
CA PHE A 42 1.51 10.27 -4.01
C PHE A 42 1.71 9.18 -2.93
N CYS A 43 0.66 8.43 -2.64
CA CYS A 43 0.72 7.28 -1.75
C CYS A 43 -0.16 6.17 -2.31
N CYS A 44 0.10 4.93 -1.94
CA CYS A 44 -0.78 3.81 -2.27
C CYS A 44 -1.62 3.46 -1.06
N GLU A 45 -2.94 3.42 -1.25
CA GLU A 45 -3.91 3.15 -0.19
C GLU A 45 -4.98 2.18 -0.69
N GLY A 46 -5.48 1.33 0.20
CA GLY A 46 -6.51 0.32 -0.08
C GLY A 46 -6.06 -1.12 0.16
N GLU A 47 -6.92 -2.07 -0.23
CA GLU A 47 -6.65 -3.50 -0.17
C GLU A 47 -6.41 -4.07 -1.57
N CYS A 48 -5.45 -4.98 -1.71
CA CYS A 48 -5.24 -5.69 -2.97
C CYS A 48 -6.28 -6.81 -3.16
N PRO A 49 -6.85 -7.00 -4.37
CA PRO A 49 -7.75 -8.11 -4.63
C PRO A 49 -7.03 -9.45 -4.50
N THR A 50 -7.80 -10.50 -4.22
CA THR A 50 -7.28 -11.86 -4.10
C THR A 50 -8.10 -12.79 -4.99
N PRO A 51 -7.50 -13.45 -6.00
CA PRO A 51 -6.08 -13.39 -6.38
C PRO A 51 -5.66 -12.02 -6.93
N LEU A 52 -4.37 -11.69 -6.84
CA LEU A 52 -3.81 -10.49 -7.48
C LEU A 52 -3.99 -10.60 -8.99
N GLU A 53 -4.56 -9.57 -9.60
CA GLU A 53 -4.79 -9.47 -11.04
C GLU A 53 -3.55 -8.90 -11.76
N GLU A 54 -3.49 -9.03 -13.10
CA GLU A 54 -2.31 -8.63 -13.90
C GLU A 54 -2.17 -7.10 -13.98
N GLU A 55 -3.28 -6.38 -13.84
CA GLU A 55 -3.39 -4.92 -13.80
C GLU A 55 -2.47 -4.30 -12.75
N PHE A 56 -2.34 -4.99 -11.60
CA PHE A 56 -1.48 -4.60 -10.48
C PHE A 56 0.01 -4.95 -10.71
N GLN A 57 0.34 -5.57 -11.85
CA GLN A 57 1.68 -6.00 -12.24
C GLN A 57 2.49 -6.63 -11.10
N PRO A 58 1.95 -7.67 -10.42
CA PRO A 58 2.58 -8.20 -9.22
C PRO A 58 3.90 -8.92 -9.55
N THR A 59 4.91 -8.70 -8.70
CA THR A 59 6.10 -9.55 -8.68
C THR A 59 5.73 -11.00 -8.35
N ASN A 60 6.50 -11.98 -8.84
CA ASN A 60 6.26 -13.41 -8.55
C ASN A 60 6.14 -13.69 -7.05
N ASN A 61 6.97 -13.05 -6.21
CA ASN A 61 6.89 -13.19 -4.76
C ASN A 61 5.59 -12.59 -4.18
N ALA A 62 5.07 -11.48 -4.73
CA ALA A 62 3.79 -10.92 -4.31
C ALA A 62 2.61 -11.79 -4.75
N TYR A 63 2.62 -12.30 -6.00
CA TYR A 63 1.58 -13.20 -6.52
C TYR A 63 1.51 -14.51 -5.71
N MET A 64 2.67 -15.13 -5.44
CA MET A 64 2.74 -16.34 -4.61
C MET A 64 2.27 -16.08 -3.18
N GLN A 65 2.69 -14.96 -2.57
CA GLN A 65 2.23 -14.58 -1.23
C GLN A 65 0.71 -14.38 -1.20
N CYS A 66 0.14 -13.77 -2.23
CA CYS A 66 -1.29 -13.60 -2.34
C CYS A 66 -2.04 -14.93 -2.34
N ILE A 67 -1.60 -15.89 -3.15
CA ILE A 67 -2.23 -17.21 -3.22
C ILE A 67 -2.13 -17.95 -1.87
N LEU A 68 -0.98 -17.86 -1.19
CA LEU A 68 -0.78 -18.49 0.12
C LEU A 68 -1.74 -17.91 1.16
N VAL A 69 -1.87 -16.59 1.21
CA VAL A 69 -2.82 -15.91 2.11
C VAL A 69 -4.27 -16.26 1.74
N ALA A 70 -4.62 -16.29 0.45
CA ALA A 70 -5.95 -16.67 -0.03
C ALA A 70 -6.37 -18.08 0.41
N ARG A 71 -5.45 -19.04 0.27
CA ARG A 71 -5.66 -20.44 0.66
C ARG A 71 -5.78 -20.57 2.17
N ASN A 72 -4.96 -19.85 2.93
CA ASN A 72 -5.04 -19.83 4.39
C ASN A 72 -6.41 -19.31 4.86
N LYS A 73 -6.96 -18.27 4.23
CA LYS A 73 -8.33 -17.78 4.51
C LYS A 73 -9.45 -18.82 4.23
N LYS A 74 -9.22 -19.79 3.34
CA LYS A 74 -10.21 -20.80 2.90
C LYS A 74 -10.05 -22.16 3.60
N GLY A 75 -8.93 -22.37 4.29
CA GLY A 75 -8.50 -23.68 4.80
C GLY A 75 -8.30 -23.71 6.30
N GLU A 76 -9.40 -23.72 7.05
CA GLU A 76 -9.37 -24.16 8.45
C GLU A 76 -9.42 -25.69 8.49
N THR A 77 -8.25 -26.35 8.57
CA THR A 77 -8.01 -27.55 9.42
C THR A 77 -6.60 -28.14 9.24
N ARG A 78 -5.97 -28.36 10.41
CA ARG A 78 -4.87 -29.28 10.75
C ARG A 78 -3.46 -28.95 10.23
N ASN A 79 -2.70 -28.40 11.18
CA ASN A 79 -1.23 -28.41 11.29
C ASN A 79 -0.46 -27.46 10.38
N GLN A 80 -0.83 -26.19 10.33
CA GLN A 80 0.01 -25.16 9.75
C GLN A 80 0.63 -24.33 10.86
N LEU A 81 1.97 -24.26 10.87
CA LEU A 81 2.73 -23.29 11.65
C LEU A 81 2.02 -21.94 11.56
N VAL A 82 1.51 -21.47 12.70
CA VAL A 82 0.82 -20.19 12.81
C VAL A 82 1.88 -19.12 12.58
N LEU A 83 2.13 -18.76 11.32
CA LEU A 83 2.61 -17.43 10.99
C LEU A 83 1.40 -16.51 11.08
N TYR A 84 1.03 -16.26 12.33
CA TYR A 84 0.25 -15.16 12.90
C TYR A 84 -0.64 -14.42 11.90
N GLY A 85 -1.97 -14.67 11.99
CA GLY A 85 -3.06 -13.82 11.50
C GLY A 85 -2.65 -12.70 10.53
N LEU A 86 -2.25 -13.08 9.32
CA LEU A 86 -1.76 -12.12 8.33
C LEU A 86 -2.94 -11.20 7.96
N PRO A 87 -2.85 -9.88 8.26
CA PRO A 87 -3.89 -8.94 7.88
C PRO A 87 -4.09 -8.94 6.36
N ALA A 88 -5.20 -8.36 5.89
CA ALA A 88 -5.42 -8.13 4.45
C ALA A 88 -4.12 -7.65 3.80
N ILE A 89 -3.76 -8.20 2.64
CA ILE A 89 -2.49 -7.89 1.97
C ILE A 89 -2.50 -6.39 1.73
N PRO A 90 -1.72 -5.61 2.50
CA PRO A 90 -1.70 -4.18 2.30
C PRO A 90 -1.03 -3.97 0.95
N CYS A 91 -1.52 -3.00 0.17
CA CYS A 91 -0.76 -2.46 -0.94
C CYS A 91 0.66 -2.23 -0.45
N ARG A 92 1.65 -2.85 -1.10
CA ARG A 92 3.03 -2.56 -0.75
C ARG A 92 3.22 -1.06 -1.03
N PRO A 93 3.69 -0.26 -0.05
CA PRO A 93 4.04 1.13 -0.31
C PRO A 93 5.38 1.12 -1.06
N LEU A 94 5.34 0.69 -2.32
CA LEU A 94 6.44 0.89 -3.23
C LEU A 94 6.30 2.31 -3.75
N PHE A 95 7.39 3.05 -3.70
CA PHE A 95 7.55 4.34 -4.39
C PHE A 95 7.39 4.22 -5.93
N GLU A 96 7.11 3.02 -6.43
CA GLU A 96 6.85 2.77 -7.83
C GLU A 96 5.37 2.96 -8.13
N ASN A 97 5.08 3.51 -9.31
CA ASN A 97 3.74 3.85 -9.79
C ASN A 97 2.83 2.62 -10.04
N HIS A 98 3.12 1.45 -9.47
CA HIS A 98 2.44 0.18 -9.70
C HIS A 98 1.20 -0.04 -8.83
N CYS A 99 0.58 1.02 -8.31
CA CYS A 99 -0.68 0.94 -7.57
C CYS A 99 -1.89 1.13 -8.49
N SER A 100 -1.80 0.55 -9.69
CA SER A 100 -2.84 0.64 -10.73
C SER A 100 -3.79 -0.53 -10.65
#